data_AF-A0A816ZPJ8-F1
#
_entry.id   AF-A0A816ZPJ8-F1
#
_cell.length_a   1.000
_cell.length_b   1.000
_cell.length_c   1.000
_cell.angle_alpha   90.00
_cell.angle_beta   90.00
_cell.angle_gamma   90.00
#
_symmetry.space_group_name_H-M   'P 1'
#
loop_
_entity.id
_entity.type
_entity.pdbx_description
1 polymer ?
#
loop_
_entity_poly.entity_id
_entity_poly.type
_entity_poly.pdbx_seq_one_letter_code
_entity_poly.pdbx_strand_id
1 'polypeptide(L)' 'MQMNEFALQKNSPLGFADLGLLATVGPQTIHVYDKLRVVVLSTDNGEIRDSNKIMFMR' A
#
# COMPACT_ATOMS: atom_id res chain seq x y z
N MET A 1 22.08 -2.81 -17.50
CA MET A 1 21.89 -3.45 -16.18
C MET A 1 22.79 -4.66 -16.12
N GLN A 2 23.67 -4.73 -15.13
CA GLN A 2 24.50 -5.92 -14.92
C GLN A 2 23.57 -7.05 -14.44
N MET A 3 23.72 -8.24 -15.02
CA MET A 3 22.96 -9.41 -14.61
C MET A 3 23.26 -9.66 -13.13
N ASN A 4 22.24 -9.53 -12.25
CA ASN A 4 22.26 -9.67 -10.78
C ASN A 4 22.29 -8.38 -9.92
N GLU A 5 22.05 -7.20 -10.49
CA GLU A 5 21.79 -6.01 -9.66
C GLU A 5 20.34 -6.03 -9.11
N PHE A 6 20.16 -5.70 -7.82
CA PHE A 6 18.82 -5.60 -7.24
C PHE A 6 18.07 -4.41 -7.85
N ALA A 7 17.04 -4.68 -8.64
CA ALA A 7 16.23 -3.63 -9.27
C ALA A 7 15.48 -2.77 -8.24
N LEU A 8 15.07 -3.36 -7.12
CA LEU A 8 14.32 -2.68 -6.05
C LEU A 8 14.83 -3.09 -4.67
N GLN A 9 14.72 -2.18 -3.71
CA GLN A 9 15.05 -2.44 -2.32
C GLN A 9 13.89 -3.17 -1.60
N LYS A 10 14.21 -4.22 -0.82
CA LYS A 10 13.20 -4.89 0.00
C LYS A 10 12.65 -3.92 1.06
N ASN A 11 11.34 -3.99 1.29
CA ASN A 11 10.59 -3.14 2.23
C ASN A 11 10.46 -1.66 1.82
N SER A 12 10.85 -1.27 0.60
CA SER A 12 10.50 0.06 0.09
C SER A 12 9.05 0.09 -0.40
N PRO A 13 8.34 1.21 -0.21
CA PRO A 13 7.06 1.44 -0.89
C PRO A 13 7.25 1.38 -2.40
N LEU A 14 6.25 0.85 -3.12
CA LEU A 14 6.25 0.82 -4.58
C LEU A 14 5.58 2.09 -5.13
N GLY A 15 6.35 2.90 -5.83
CA GLY A 15 5.88 4.04 -6.60
C GLY A 15 5.74 3.75 -8.10
N PHE A 16 5.30 4.76 -8.86
CA PHE A 16 5.11 4.63 -10.31
C PHE A 16 6.41 4.28 -11.06
N ALA A 17 7.55 4.84 -10.64
CA ALA A 17 8.85 4.54 -11.25
C ALA A 17 9.24 3.06 -11.07
N ASP A 18 8.96 2.50 -9.88
CA ASP A 18 9.26 1.09 -9.57
C ASP A 18 8.43 0.14 -10.41
N LEU A 19 7.15 0.48 -10.64
CA LEU A 19 6.28 -0.30 -11.54
C LEU A 19 6.77 -0.28 -12.98
N GLY A 20 7.25 0.87 -13.47
CA GLY A 20 7.85 0.98 -14.81
C GLY A 20 9.15 0.18 -14.93
N LEU A 21 9.98 0.20 -13.88
CA LEU A 21 11.19 -0.61 -13.80
C LEU A 21 10.85 -2.10 -13.85
N LEU A 22 9.91 -2.55 -12.99
CA LEU A 22 9.43 -3.94 -12.95
C LEU A 22 8.89 -4.42 -14.30
N ALA A 23 8.11 -3.58 -14.98
CA ALA A 23 7.61 -3.88 -16.32
C ALA A 23 8.75 -4.08 -17.35
N THR A 24 9.89 -3.42 -17.15
CA THR A 24 11.05 -3.51 -18.05
C THR A 24 11.90 -4.76 -17.77
N VAL A 25 12.07 -5.15 -16.50
CA VAL A 25 12.89 -6.34 -16.14
C VAL A 25 12.17 -7.67 -16.38
N GLY A 26 10.86 -7.66 -16.63
CA GLY A 26 10.10 -8.84 -17.07
C GLY A 26 9.22 -9.58 -16.04
N PRO A 27 9.30 -9.39 -14.71
CA PRO A 27 8.33 -9.98 -13.80
C PRO A 27 6.90 -9.49 -14.09
N GLN A 28 6.00 -10.41 -14.43
CA GLN A 28 4.57 -10.09 -14.59
C GLN A 28 3.83 -10.06 -13.25
N THR A 29 4.39 -10.73 -12.24
CA THR A 29 3.84 -10.80 -10.88
C THR A 29 4.97 -10.63 -9.88
N ILE A 30 4.70 -9.92 -8.79
CA ILE A 30 5.65 -9.70 -7.69
C ILE A 30 5.02 -10.10 -6.36
N HIS A 31 5.85 -10.53 -5.42
CA HIS A 31 5.44 -10.75 -4.04
C HIS A 31 5.54 -9.44 -3.26
N VAL A 32 4.42 -9.03 -2.67
CA VAL A 32 4.32 -7.87 -1.79
C VAL A 32 3.77 -8.29 -0.43
N TYR A 33 4.02 -7.50 0.59
CA TYR A 33 3.34 -7.69 1.87
C TYR A 33 1.87 -7.30 1.74
N ASP A 34 1.01 -8.08 2.39
CA ASP A 34 -0.41 -7.77 2.47
C ASP A 34 -0.65 -6.44 3.20
N LYS A 35 -1.73 -5.75 2.82
CA LYS A 35 -2.19 -4.59 3.58
C LYS A 35 -2.60 -5.02 4.99
N LEU A 36 -2.22 -4.22 5.99
CA LEU A 36 -2.69 -4.39 7.36
C LEU A 36 -4.22 -4.25 7.41
N ARG A 37 -4.86 -5.12 8.20
CA ARG A 37 -6.31 -5.08 8.45
C ARG A 37 -6.57 -4.30 9.73
N VAL A 38 -7.33 -3.21 9.64
CA VAL A 38 -7.65 -2.33 10.76
C VAL A 38 -9.17 -2.19 10.88
N VAL A 39 -9.68 -2.31 12.10
CA VAL A 39 -11.11 -2.16 12.40
C VAL A 39 -11.33 -0.79 13.05
N VAL A 40 -12.25 0.00 12.47
CA VAL A 40 -12.60 1.34 12.98
C VAL A 40 -14.05 1.34 13.44
N LEU A 41 -14.26 1.72 14.69
CA LEU A 41 -15.55 1.75 15.36
C LEU A 41 -15.78 3.13 15.96
N SER A 42 -17.03 3.51 16.08
CA SER A 42 -17.47 4.70 16.80
C SER A 42 -18.68 4.37 17.65
N THR A 43 -18.81 5.09 18.76
CA THR A 43 -19.84 4.87 19.76
C THR A 43 -20.41 6.22 20.14
N ASP A 44 -21.72 6.40 20.00
CA ASP A 44 -22.44 7.57 20.49
C ASP A 44 -23.95 7.25 20.68
N ASN A 45 -24.72 8.26 21.08
CA ASN A 45 -26.18 8.19 21.19
C ASN A 45 -26.92 8.77 19.95
N GLY A 46 -26.21 9.03 18.84
CA GLY A 46 -26.77 9.45 17.56
C GLY A 46 -27.07 10.95 17.40
N GLU A 47 -26.55 11.80 18.27
CA GLU A 47 -26.90 13.24 18.29
C GLU A 47 -26.12 14.06 17.25
N ILE A 48 -24.94 13.59 16.82
CA ILE A 48 -24.09 14.28 15.85
C ILE A 48 -23.53 13.31 14.81
N ARG A 49 -23.19 13.83 13.63
CA ARG A 49 -22.54 13.04 12.60
C ARG A 49 -21.12 12.66 13.03
N ASP A 50 -20.84 11.36 13.06
CA ASP A 50 -19.51 10.84 13.33
C ASP A 50 -18.54 11.13 12.17
N SER A 51 -17.73 12.18 12.34
CA SER A 51 -16.68 12.57 11.40
C SER A 51 -15.37 11.83 11.63
N ASN A 52 -15.17 11.24 12.83
CA ASN A 52 -13.92 10.58 13.20
C ASN A 52 -13.76 9.26 12.45
N LYS A 53 -14.81 8.43 12.41
CA LYS A 53 -14.77 7.19 11.64
C LYS A 53 -14.53 7.45 10.16
N ILE A 54 -15.12 8.51 9.61
CA ILE A 54 -14.89 8.92 8.21
C ILE A 54 -13.43 9.35 8.00
N MET A 55 -12.88 10.14 8.93
CA MET A 55 -11.49 10.60 8.88
C MET A 55 -10.49 9.43 8.92
N PHE A 56 -10.71 8.42 9.77
CA PHE A 56 -9.81 7.26 9.90
C PHE A 56 -9.91 6.26 8.73
N MET A 57 -10.96 6.33 7.90
CA MET A 57 -11.12 5.45 6.73
C MET A 57 -10.54 6.04 5.43
N ARG A 58 -10.10 7.30 5.45
CA ARG A 58 -9.46 7.98 4.30
C ARG A 58 -7.95 7.82 4.33
#